data_AF-A0A1X0WCH3-F1
#
_entry.id   AF-A0A1X0WCH3-F1
#
_cell.length_a   1.000
_cell.length_b   1.000
_cell.length_c   1.000
_cell.angle_alpha   90.00
_cell.angle_beta   90.00
_cell.angle_gamma   90.00
#
_symmetry.space_group_name_H-M   'P 1'
#
loop_
_entity.id
_entity.type
_entity.pdbx_description
1 polymer ?
#
loop_
_entity_poly.entity_id
_entity_poly.type
_entity_poly.pdbx_seq_one_letter_code
_entity_poly.pdbx_strand_id
1 'polypeptide(L)'
;MIVFWLVIVALLLVGVALFIVPVIRGDRDSLSNTRDDLNKAFYHHRLSELEEDEQQGVVAAPERPIFVQELQENLLSDIPGQASKAGKPIPRWTLAPGVILLVVVTLGFYLYAGGLGQVSAWNQVMKRMPDLRARVADENAKPLNMMDIQDLGLGLRTDLQNDPDNAKDWLMLGRVGMALNNASTATQAFARAYALSPNDMDIKLGYADVLTRSTDPQDNINGGNMLRDMLEHNQGNLQVLSLLAYNEYEQGHYPQAIGAWQVMLKILPADDKRTEMVKASIEQAKAKSGMDKVKLGVAVTLSPRAQQQLPQQGTVFISVTDGSSPVPVAVKKLPLSRFPLSVTVDDTNAMMPERLLSSLHQLKVRVRISQTGLATPASGDWYGDSPLTNFSGSGQVNIEINQQVP
;
A
#
# COMPACT_ATOMS: atom_id res chain seq x y z
N MET A 1 4.34 29.68 8.94
CA MET A 1 3.82 30.64 7.94
C MET A 1 4.46 32.02 8.05
N ILE A 2 4.39 32.73 9.20
CA ILE A 2 5.02 34.06 9.36
C ILE A 2 6.55 34.03 9.17
N VAL A 3 7.24 33.04 9.74
CA VAL A 3 8.70 32.89 9.61
C VAL A 3 9.15 32.76 8.15
N PHE A 4 8.40 32.00 7.34
CA PHE A 4 8.69 31.85 5.91
C PHE A 4 8.64 33.20 5.16
N TRP A 5 7.59 34.00 5.41
CA TRP A 5 7.48 35.34 4.83
C TRP A 5 8.58 36.29 5.31
N LEU A 6 8.96 36.21 6.59
CA LEU A 6 10.09 36.99 7.13
C LEU A 6 11.40 36.65 6.45
N VAL A 7 11.68 35.37 6.18
CA VAL A 7 12.88 34.94 5.47
C VAL A 7 12.90 35.44 4.03
N ILE A 8 11.78 35.37 3.30
CA ILE A 8 11.68 35.92 1.94
C ILE A 8 11.98 37.42 1.93
N VAL A 9 11.35 38.17 2.84
CA VAL A 9 11.58 39.62 2.94
C VAL A 9 13.03 39.92 3.28
N ALA A 10 13.63 39.18 4.22
CA ALA A 10 15.04 39.34 4.57
C ALA A 10 15.97 39.05 3.37
N LEU A 11 15.75 37.97 2.63
CA LEU A 11 16.54 37.64 1.43
C LEU A 11 16.39 38.69 0.32
N LEU A 12 15.18 39.22 0.13
CA LEU A 12 14.94 40.30 -0.83
C LEU A 12 15.67 41.58 -0.42
N LEU A 13 15.65 41.93 0.88
CA LEU A 13 16.41 43.07 1.41
C LEU A 13 17.92 42.89 1.23
N VAL A 14 18.44 41.68 1.44
CA VAL A 14 19.85 41.35 1.18
C VAL A 14 20.19 41.49 -0.31
N GLY A 15 19.34 40.96 -1.21
CA GLY A 15 19.54 41.10 -2.65
C GLY A 15 19.55 42.55 -3.11
N VAL A 16 18.63 43.37 -2.58
CA VAL A 16 18.58 44.82 -2.82
C VAL A 16 19.84 45.50 -2.26
N ALA A 17 20.28 45.14 -1.05
CA ALA A 17 21.48 45.70 -0.44
C ALA A 17 22.75 45.37 -1.27
N LEU A 18 22.89 44.14 -1.76
CA LEU A 18 24.02 43.75 -2.62
C LEU A 18 24.05 44.54 -3.94
N PHE A 19 22.90 44.94 -4.47
CA PHE A 19 22.83 45.75 -5.69
C PHE A 19 23.12 47.23 -5.44
N ILE A 20 22.65 47.77 -4.30
CA ILE A 20 22.74 49.21 -4.00
C ILE A 20 24.06 49.59 -3.32
N VAL A 21 24.57 48.78 -2.39
CA VAL A 21 25.75 49.12 -1.55
C VAL A 21 27.02 49.37 -2.36
N PRO A 22 27.40 48.55 -3.37
CA PRO A 22 28.60 48.79 -4.19
C PRO A 22 28.52 50.11 -4.97
N VAL A 23 27.32 50.47 -5.43
CA VAL A 23 27.09 51.72 -6.19
C VAL A 23 27.16 52.95 -5.29
N ILE A 24 26.73 52.84 -4.03
CA ILE A 24 26.85 53.92 -3.03
C ILE A 24 28.29 54.06 -2.53
N ARG A 25 29.03 52.95 -2.39
CA ARG A 25 30.42 52.94 -1.88
C ARG A 25 31.49 53.14 -2.95
N GLY A 26 31.13 53.23 -4.23
CA GLY A 26 32.10 53.45 -5.32
C GLY A 26 32.76 54.83 -5.23
N ASP A 27 33.96 54.90 -4.67
CA ASP A 27 34.76 56.11 -4.52
C ASP A 27 35.30 56.57 -5.88
N ARG A 28 34.63 57.54 -6.51
CA ARG A 28 35.02 58.10 -7.80
C ARG A 28 36.35 58.87 -7.74
N ASP A 29 36.76 59.34 -6.58
CA ASP A 29 38.01 60.11 -6.39
C ASP A 29 39.27 59.23 -6.36
N SER A 30 39.11 57.92 -6.16
CA SER A 30 40.24 56.98 -6.12
C SER A 30 40.96 56.84 -7.47
N LEU A 31 40.23 56.87 -8.58
CA LEU A 31 40.79 56.62 -9.92
C LEU A 31 41.67 57.77 -10.44
N SER A 32 41.32 59.03 -10.12
CA SER A 32 42.14 60.20 -10.49
C SER A 32 43.37 60.33 -9.60
N ASN A 33 43.21 60.19 -8.27
CA ASN A 33 44.34 60.24 -7.33
C ASN A 33 45.36 59.13 -7.61
N THR A 34 44.90 57.92 -7.96
CA THR A 34 45.80 56.79 -8.28
C THR A 34 46.69 57.09 -9.49
N ARG A 35 46.21 57.80 -10.52
CA ARG A 35 47.02 58.12 -11.71
C ARG A 35 48.10 59.15 -11.43
N ASP A 36 47.73 60.24 -10.74
CA ASP A 36 48.68 61.29 -10.40
C ASP A 36 49.75 60.78 -9.42
N ASP A 37 49.35 59.92 -8.47
CA ASP A 37 50.29 59.28 -7.54
C ASP A 37 51.21 58.27 -8.25
N LEU A 38 50.70 57.52 -9.24
CA LEU A 38 51.52 56.64 -10.08
C LEU A 38 52.53 57.43 -10.93
N ASN A 39 52.11 58.53 -11.57
CA ASN A 39 53.00 59.34 -12.40
C ASN A 39 54.14 59.97 -11.55
N LYS A 40 53.83 60.44 -10.34
CA LYS A 40 54.86 60.91 -9.39
C LYS A 40 55.81 59.78 -8.96
N ALA A 41 55.27 58.59 -8.68
CA ALA A 41 56.07 57.44 -8.30
C ALA A 41 57.04 57.03 -9.42
N PHE A 42 56.57 57.01 -10.68
CA PHE A 42 57.42 56.73 -11.85
C PHE A 42 58.51 57.79 -12.04
N TYR A 43 58.19 59.08 -11.88
CA TYR A 43 59.19 60.15 -11.94
C TYR A 43 60.30 59.95 -10.91
N HIS A 44 59.93 59.70 -9.65
CA HIS A 44 60.92 59.47 -8.59
C HIS A 44 61.75 58.21 -8.82
N HIS A 45 61.14 57.13 -9.31
CA HIS A 45 61.86 55.91 -9.68
C HIS A 45 62.89 56.16 -10.80
N ARG A 46 62.49 56.93 -11.82
CA ARG A 46 63.40 57.23 -12.94
C ARG A 46 64.55 58.17 -12.53
N LEU A 47 64.31 59.02 -11.53
CA LEU A 47 65.35 59.86 -10.95
C LEU A 47 66.40 59.04 -10.19
N SER A 48 65.98 58.00 -9.46
CA SER A 48 66.91 57.08 -8.78
C SER A 48 67.67 56.20 -9.78
N GLU A 49 67.02 55.71 -10.85
CA GLU A 49 67.72 54.98 -11.91
C GLU A 49 68.79 55.86 -12.58
N LEU A 50 68.48 57.14 -12.84
CA LEU A 50 69.45 58.08 -13.42
C LEU A 50 70.66 58.34 -12.48
N GLU A 51 70.45 58.29 -11.17
CA GLU A 51 71.53 58.41 -10.18
C GLU A 51 72.41 57.15 -10.14
N GLU A 52 71.82 55.96 -10.26
CA GLU A 52 72.57 54.71 -10.40
C GLU A 52 73.37 54.65 -11.72
N ASP A 53 72.77 55.08 -12.83
CA ASP A 53 73.42 55.13 -14.14
C ASP A 53 74.62 56.10 -14.17
N GLU A 54 74.55 57.22 -13.43
CA GLU A 54 75.67 58.14 -13.25
C GLU A 54 76.81 57.47 -12.46
N GLN A 55 76.51 56.77 -11.37
CA GLN A 55 77.50 56.06 -10.56
C GLN A 55 78.19 54.92 -11.32
N GLN A 56 77.47 54.27 -12.23
CA GLN A 56 77.99 53.22 -13.10
C GLN A 56 78.74 53.76 -14.33
N GLY A 57 78.77 55.09 -14.52
CA GLY A 57 79.44 55.75 -15.64
C GLY A 57 78.73 55.61 -16.98
N VAL A 58 77.46 55.18 -16.97
CA VAL A 58 76.59 55.08 -18.16
C VAL A 58 76.14 56.47 -18.61
N VAL A 59 75.89 57.37 -17.65
CA VAL A 59 75.56 58.79 -17.90
C VAL A 59 76.70 59.66 -17.40
N ALA A 60 77.21 60.55 -18.24
CA ALA A 60 78.25 61.49 -17.83
C ALA A 60 77.67 62.53 -16.85
N ALA A 61 78.39 62.82 -15.75
CA ALA A 61 77.97 63.81 -14.74
C ALA A 61 77.46 65.16 -15.30
N PRO A 62 78.07 65.77 -16.35
CA PRO A 62 77.53 67.02 -16.91
C PRO A 62 76.21 66.87 -17.70
N GLU A 63 75.80 65.66 -18.08
CA GLU A 63 74.59 65.40 -18.88
C GLU A 63 73.34 65.14 -18.01
N ARG A 64 73.52 64.74 -16.74
CA ARG A 64 72.41 64.53 -15.79
C ARG A 64 71.37 65.65 -15.73
N PRO A 65 71.72 66.95 -15.61
CA PRO A 65 70.70 68.00 -15.53
C PRO A 65 69.81 68.08 -16.77
N ILE A 66 70.30 67.66 -17.94
CA ILE A 66 69.52 67.63 -19.18
C ILE A 66 68.46 66.54 -19.11
N PHE A 67 68.83 65.33 -18.68
CA PHE A 67 67.88 64.22 -18.51
C PHE A 67 66.84 64.51 -17.42
N VAL A 68 67.23 65.18 -16.33
CA VAL A 68 66.27 65.61 -15.29
C VAL A 68 65.27 66.61 -15.86
N GLN A 69 65.71 67.55 -16.69
CA GLN A 69 64.82 68.51 -17.34
C GLN A 69 63.85 67.81 -18.30
N GLU A 70 64.33 66.85 -19.10
CA GLU A 70 63.47 66.06 -20.00
C GLU A 70 62.42 65.23 -19.23
N LEU A 71 62.78 64.66 -18.08
CA LEU A 71 61.83 63.96 -17.21
C LEU A 71 60.78 64.91 -16.61
N GLN A 72 61.17 66.14 -16.26
CA GLN A 72 60.24 67.16 -15.78
C GLN A 72 59.29 67.61 -16.89
N GLU A 73 59.79 67.84 -18.10
CA GLU A 73 58.97 68.21 -19.26
C GLU A 73 58.00 67.10 -19.64
N ASN A 74 58.43 65.84 -19.63
CA ASN A 74 57.53 64.70 -19.84
C ASN A 74 56.47 64.60 -18.75
N LEU A 75 56.82 64.77 -17.47
CA LEU A 75 55.84 64.77 -16.37
C LEU A 75 54.82 65.91 -16.53
N LEU A 76 55.25 67.09 -16.94
CA LEU A 76 54.38 68.24 -17.20
C LEU A 76 53.47 68.03 -18.42
N SER A 77 53.98 67.37 -19.47
CA SER A 77 53.22 67.02 -20.69
C SER A 77 52.20 65.90 -20.44
N ASP A 78 52.52 64.94 -19.59
CA ASP A 78 51.65 63.81 -19.21
C ASP A 78 50.60 64.17 -18.15
N ILE A 79 50.62 65.40 -17.61
CA ILE A 79 49.51 65.95 -16.82
C ILE A 79 48.49 66.54 -17.80
N PRO A 80 47.35 65.87 -18.06
CA PRO A 80 46.37 66.40 -19.00
C PRO A 80 45.88 67.78 -18.57
N GLY A 81 46.03 68.79 -19.44
CA GLY A 81 45.67 70.20 -19.20
C GLY A 81 44.16 70.49 -19.01
N GLN A 82 43.34 69.47 -18.82
CA GLN A 82 41.99 69.60 -18.32
C GLN A 82 41.85 68.65 -17.14
N ALA A 83 41.67 69.22 -15.94
CA ALA A 83 41.19 68.48 -14.79
C ALA A 83 40.04 67.60 -15.28
N SER A 84 40.23 66.27 -15.23
CA SER A 84 39.22 65.31 -15.68
C SER A 84 37.92 65.71 -15.00
N LYS A 85 36.94 66.22 -15.77
CA LYS A 85 35.64 66.59 -15.21
C LYS A 85 35.12 65.33 -14.53
N ALA A 86 35.08 65.35 -13.20
CA ALA A 86 34.51 64.25 -12.42
C ALA A 86 33.17 63.88 -13.08
N GLY A 87 33.08 62.66 -13.60
CA GLY A 87 31.91 62.21 -14.33
C GLY A 87 30.67 62.46 -13.46
N LYS A 88 29.64 63.10 -14.01
CA LYS A 88 28.41 63.43 -13.27
C LYS A 88 27.94 62.17 -12.50
N PRO A 89 27.63 62.29 -11.20
CA PRO A 89 27.21 61.13 -10.44
C PRO A 89 25.96 60.55 -11.08
N ILE A 90 26.00 59.26 -11.40
CA ILE A 90 24.80 58.52 -11.83
C ILE A 90 23.73 58.72 -10.76
N PRO A 91 22.57 59.33 -11.08
CA PRO A 91 21.55 59.59 -10.08
C PRO A 91 21.00 58.27 -9.56
N ARG A 92 20.86 58.13 -8.23
CA ARG A 92 20.43 56.87 -7.57
C ARG A 92 19.12 56.28 -8.12
N TRP A 93 18.30 57.12 -8.75
CA TRP A 93 17.06 56.72 -9.43
C TRP A 93 17.29 55.81 -10.65
N THR A 94 18.51 55.74 -11.22
CA THR A 94 18.82 54.76 -12.28
C THR A 94 18.83 53.32 -11.78
N LEU A 95 18.94 53.09 -10.46
CA LEU A 95 18.81 51.76 -9.87
C LEU A 95 17.35 51.35 -9.68
N ALA A 96 16.40 52.31 -9.67
CA ALA A 96 15.00 52.03 -9.42
C ALA A 96 14.39 51.06 -10.44
N PRO A 97 14.63 51.15 -11.76
CA PRO A 97 14.16 50.16 -12.71
C PRO A 97 14.68 48.75 -12.43
N GLY A 98 15.95 48.62 -12.02
CA GLY A 98 16.56 47.32 -11.68
C GLY A 98 15.97 46.70 -10.41
N VAL A 99 15.75 47.51 -9.38
CA VAL A 99 15.09 47.06 -8.13
C VAL A 99 13.61 46.71 -8.39
N ILE A 100 12.90 47.52 -9.17
CA ILE A 100 11.51 47.22 -9.56
C ILE A 100 11.46 45.92 -10.36
N LEU A 101 12.35 45.75 -11.34
CA LEU A 101 12.46 44.51 -12.11
C LEU A 101 12.72 43.32 -11.19
N LEU A 102 13.65 43.44 -10.23
CA LEU A 102 13.95 42.38 -9.27
C LEU A 102 12.74 42.01 -8.42
N VAL A 103 12.00 42.99 -7.90
CA VAL A 103 10.78 42.75 -7.11
C VAL A 103 9.70 42.11 -7.98
N VAL A 104 9.48 42.61 -9.19
CA VAL A 104 8.47 42.10 -10.13
C VAL A 104 8.79 40.66 -10.54
N VAL A 105 10.04 40.36 -10.88
CA VAL A 105 10.47 39.01 -11.25
C VAL A 105 10.34 38.06 -10.06
N THR A 106 10.75 38.48 -8.86
CA THR A 106 10.64 37.67 -7.65
C THR A 106 9.19 37.38 -7.30
N LEU A 107 8.33 38.40 -7.34
CA LEU A 107 6.91 38.25 -7.07
C LEU A 107 6.22 37.40 -8.14
N GLY A 108 6.52 37.65 -9.41
CA GLY A 108 6.00 36.86 -10.54
C GLY A 108 6.39 35.39 -10.43
N PHE A 109 7.66 35.11 -10.10
CA PHE A 109 8.14 33.75 -9.89
C PHE A 109 7.47 33.09 -8.68
N TYR A 110 7.27 33.81 -7.58
CA TYR A 110 6.53 33.30 -6.43
C TYR A 110 5.05 33.02 -6.75
N LEU A 111 4.38 33.88 -7.51
CA LEU A 111 3.00 33.63 -7.92
C LEU A 111 2.88 32.43 -8.87
N TYR A 112 3.91 32.18 -9.70
CA TYR A 112 3.97 31.05 -10.60
C TYR A 112 4.33 29.72 -9.89
N ALA A 113 5.34 29.73 -9.02
CA ALA A 113 5.93 28.51 -8.42
C ALA A 113 5.56 28.28 -6.94
N GLY A 114 5.10 29.30 -6.22
CA GLY A 114 4.93 29.29 -4.76
C GLY A 114 3.72 28.50 -4.25
N GLY A 115 2.91 27.93 -5.14
CA GLY A 115 1.86 26.98 -4.79
C GLY A 115 0.70 27.57 -3.96
N LEU A 116 0.43 28.88 -4.07
CA LEU A 116 -0.62 29.57 -3.30
C LEU A 116 -2.00 28.90 -3.45
N GLY A 117 -2.32 28.44 -4.66
CA GLY A 117 -3.56 27.71 -4.92
C GLY A 117 -3.65 26.40 -4.15
N GLN A 118 -2.56 25.62 -4.12
CA GLN A 118 -2.46 24.36 -3.38
C GLN A 118 -2.56 24.58 -1.87
N VAL A 119 -1.91 25.62 -1.34
CA VAL A 119 -2.01 25.98 0.09
C VAL A 119 -3.44 26.42 0.44
N SER A 120 -4.09 27.22 -0.42
CA SER A 120 -5.49 27.60 -0.22
C SER A 120 -6.43 26.40 -0.26
N ALA A 121 -6.27 25.51 -1.24
CA ALA A 121 -7.05 24.27 -1.36
C ALA A 121 -6.84 23.36 -0.14
N TRP A 122 -5.59 23.14 0.28
CA TRP A 122 -5.26 22.39 1.50
C TRP A 122 -5.93 23.01 2.73
N ASN A 123 -5.89 24.33 2.88
CA ASN A 123 -6.53 25.00 4.02
C ASN A 123 -8.07 24.84 3.98
N GLN A 124 -8.68 24.84 2.79
CA GLN A 124 -10.11 24.54 2.63
C GLN A 124 -10.44 23.09 3.02
N VAL A 125 -9.61 22.13 2.62
CA VAL A 125 -9.75 20.72 3.02
C VAL A 125 -9.65 20.59 4.54
N MET A 126 -8.64 21.20 5.17
CA MET A 126 -8.48 21.14 6.63
C MET A 126 -9.66 21.77 7.38
N LYS A 127 -10.28 22.83 6.85
CA LYS A 127 -11.50 23.40 7.43
C LYS A 127 -12.71 22.48 7.30
N ARG A 128 -12.79 21.68 6.24
CA ARG A 128 -13.88 20.71 6.00
C ARG A 128 -13.67 19.37 6.71
N MET A 129 -12.47 19.05 7.19
CA MET A 129 -12.17 17.76 7.82
C MET A 129 -13.14 17.33 8.93
N PRO A 130 -13.59 18.21 9.84
CA PRO A 130 -14.57 17.83 10.86
C PRO A 130 -15.91 17.34 10.27
N ASP A 131 -16.39 18.00 9.20
CA ASP A 131 -17.61 17.61 8.48
C ASP A 131 -17.42 16.27 7.75
N LEU A 132 -16.29 16.09 7.07
CA LEU A 132 -15.96 14.82 6.40
C LEU A 132 -15.89 13.66 7.40
N ARG A 133 -15.25 13.85 8.56
CA ARG A 133 -15.21 12.85 9.64
C ARG A 133 -16.60 12.55 10.20
N ALA A 134 -17.42 13.57 10.42
CA ALA A 134 -18.78 13.39 10.91
C ALA A 134 -19.64 12.57 9.93
N ARG A 135 -19.52 12.82 8.62
CA ARG A 135 -20.22 12.05 7.58
C ARG A 135 -19.77 10.60 7.49
N VAL A 136 -18.51 10.29 7.80
CA VAL A 136 -18.03 8.89 7.88
C VAL A 136 -18.59 8.17 9.11
N ALA A 137 -18.82 8.89 10.19
CA ALA A 137 -19.37 8.33 11.43
C ALA A 137 -20.90 8.16 11.40
N ASP A 138 -21.62 8.86 10.54
CA ASP A 138 -23.08 8.78 10.39
C ASP A 138 -23.48 7.88 9.22
N GLU A 139 -24.06 6.71 9.53
CA GLU A 139 -24.54 5.75 8.53
C GLU A 139 -25.68 6.29 7.65
N ASN A 140 -26.42 7.30 8.11
CA ASN A 140 -27.52 7.92 7.36
C ASN A 140 -27.07 9.11 6.51
N ALA A 141 -25.80 9.53 6.63
CA ALA A 141 -25.28 10.65 5.88
C ALA A 141 -25.14 10.32 4.39
N LYS A 142 -25.13 11.37 3.56
CA LYS A 142 -24.90 11.21 2.13
C LYS A 142 -23.51 10.61 1.88
N PRO A 143 -23.38 9.51 1.12
CA PRO A 143 -22.10 8.87 0.84
C PRO A 143 -21.06 9.85 0.33
N LEU A 144 -19.81 9.65 0.73
CA LEU A 144 -18.69 10.44 0.22
C LEU A 144 -18.52 10.18 -1.28
N ASN A 145 -18.39 11.25 -2.05
CA ASN A 145 -18.00 11.14 -3.45
C ASN A 145 -16.46 11.01 -3.57
N MET A 146 -15.96 10.74 -4.77
CA MET A 146 -14.52 10.56 -5.01
C MET A 146 -13.67 11.76 -4.55
N MET A 147 -14.15 12.99 -4.73
CA MET A 147 -13.44 14.20 -4.31
C MET A 147 -13.41 14.33 -2.78
N ASP A 148 -14.53 14.02 -2.10
CA ASP A 148 -14.59 13.98 -0.63
C ASP A 148 -13.59 12.95 -0.07
N ILE A 149 -13.43 11.80 -0.72
CA ILE A 149 -12.48 10.74 -0.31
C ILE A 149 -11.02 11.21 -0.51
N GLN A 150 -10.72 11.89 -1.62
CA GLN A 150 -9.40 12.47 -1.86
C GLN A 150 -9.05 13.54 -0.82
N ASP A 151 -9.99 14.44 -0.53
CA ASP A 151 -9.86 15.49 0.48
C ASP A 151 -9.64 14.86 1.87
N LEU A 152 -10.42 13.83 2.22
CA LEU A 152 -10.26 13.09 3.47
C LEU A 152 -8.86 12.46 3.57
N GLY A 153 -8.36 11.87 2.48
CA GLY A 153 -7.00 11.31 2.43
C GLY A 153 -5.90 12.35 2.58
N LEU A 154 -6.09 13.57 2.05
CA LEU A 154 -5.15 14.68 2.26
C LEU A 154 -5.16 15.18 3.70
N GLY A 155 -6.35 15.35 4.27
CA GLY A 155 -6.51 15.79 5.65
C GLY A 155 -5.95 14.77 6.64
N LEU A 156 -6.26 13.48 6.47
CA LEU A 156 -5.72 12.41 7.32
C LEU A 156 -4.19 12.36 7.29
N ARG A 157 -3.57 12.44 6.11
CA ARG A 157 -2.09 12.49 6.02
C ARG A 157 -1.50 13.72 6.70
N THR A 158 -2.21 14.85 6.67
CA THR A 158 -1.80 16.07 7.37
C THR A 158 -1.89 15.89 8.88
N ASP A 159 -3.01 15.34 9.37
CA ASP A 159 -3.23 15.12 10.80
C ASP A 159 -2.23 14.09 11.37
N LEU A 160 -1.97 13.01 10.63
CA LEU A 160 -1.00 11.97 10.99
C LEU A 160 0.47 12.43 10.98
N GLN A 161 0.80 13.56 10.33
CA GLN A 161 2.12 14.18 10.51
C GLN A 161 2.28 14.81 11.89
N ASN A 162 1.18 15.30 12.47
CA ASN A 162 1.18 15.91 13.80
C ASN A 162 0.95 14.86 14.90
N ASP A 163 0.12 13.85 14.62
CA ASP A 163 -0.23 12.75 15.53
C ASP A 163 0.01 11.38 14.86
N PRO A 164 1.27 10.93 14.77
CA PRO A 164 1.65 9.71 14.05
C PRO A 164 1.26 8.41 14.77
N ASP A 165 0.77 8.48 16.01
CA ASP A 165 0.41 7.32 16.83
C ASP A 165 -1.11 7.09 16.89
N ASN A 166 -1.89 7.88 16.13
CA ASN A 166 -3.32 7.70 16.01
C ASN A 166 -3.68 6.51 15.09
N ALA A 167 -3.83 5.32 15.69
CA ALA A 167 -4.17 4.10 14.97
C ALA A 167 -5.50 4.17 14.19
N LYS A 168 -6.48 4.95 14.67
CA LYS A 168 -7.80 5.09 14.01
C LYS A 168 -7.70 5.91 12.73
N ASP A 169 -6.89 6.96 12.73
CA ASP A 169 -6.66 7.75 11.53
C ASP A 169 -5.81 6.98 10.51
N TRP A 170 -4.87 6.14 10.94
CA TRP A 170 -4.18 5.20 10.06
C TRP A 170 -5.13 4.17 9.44
N LEU A 171 -6.04 3.60 10.24
CA LEU A 171 -7.11 2.71 9.75
C LEU A 171 -7.96 3.40 8.69
N MET A 172 -8.40 4.64 8.96
CA MET A 172 -9.24 5.39 8.03
C MET A 172 -8.47 5.75 6.74
N LEU A 173 -7.19 6.09 6.86
CA LEU A 173 -6.32 6.33 5.70
C LEU A 173 -6.14 5.07 4.86
N GLY A 174 -6.05 3.90 5.50
CA GLY A 174 -6.03 2.60 4.82
C GLY A 174 -7.30 2.37 3.99
N ARG A 175 -8.47 2.60 4.59
CA ARG A 175 -9.77 2.51 3.91
C ARG A 175 -9.90 3.51 2.75
N VAL A 176 -9.42 4.74 2.94
CA VAL A 176 -9.33 5.75 1.86
C VAL A 176 -8.44 5.26 0.73
N GLY A 177 -7.27 4.68 1.06
CA GLY A 177 -6.36 4.07 0.08
C GLY A 177 -7.07 3.00 -0.76
N MET A 178 -7.82 2.10 -0.12
CA MET A 178 -8.61 1.09 -0.82
C MET A 178 -9.70 1.69 -1.72
N ALA A 179 -10.45 2.67 -1.22
CA ALA A 179 -11.51 3.33 -1.99
C ALA A 179 -10.97 4.07 -3.23
N LEU A 180 -9.75 4.59 -3.14
CA LEU A 180 -9.04 5.25 -4.24
C LEU A 180 -8.26 4.27 -5.14
N ASN A 181 -8.36 2.95 -4.90
CA ASN A 181 -7.56 1.93 -5.56
C ASN A 181 -6.04 2.18 -5.48
N ASN A 182 -5.59 2.82 -4.40
CA ASN A 182 -4.19 3.07 -4.11
C ASN A 182 -3.67 2.03 -3.11
N ALA A 183 -3.26 0.88 -3.66
CA ALA A 183 -2.77 -0.26 -2.87
C ALA A 183 -1.60 0.12 -1.95
N SER A 184 -0.65 0.94 -2.44
CA SER A 184 0.51 1.36 -1.66
C SER A 184 0.12 2.14 -0.40
N THR A 185 -0.81 3.10 -0.53
CA THR A 185 -1.31 3.86 0.64
C THR A 185 -2.09 2.96 1.58
N ALA A 186 -2.94 2.08 1.04
CA ALA A 186 -3.73 1.16 1.83
C ALA A 186 -2.83 0.25 2.69
N THR A 187 -1.92 -0.48 2.05
CA THR A 187 -1.01 -1.43 2.74
C THR A 187 -0.16 -0.72 3.79
N GLN A 188 0.45 0.42 3.48
CA GLN A 188 1.29 1.15 4.44
C GLN A 188 0.48 1.66 5.64
N ALA A 189 -0.71 2.21 5.40
CA ALA A 189 -1.54 2.75 6.45
C ALA A 189 -2.11 1.65 7.37
N PHE A 190 -2.59 0.55 6.81
CA PHE A 190 -3.04 -0.60 7.61
C PHE A 190 -1.88 -1.27 8.37
N ALA A 191 -0.70 -1.39 7.77
CA ALA A 191 0.47 -1.93 8.47
C ALA A 191 0.85 -1.05 9.67
N ARG A 192 0.81 0.29 9.51
CA ARG A 192 1.06 1.22 10.63
C ARG A 192 -0.04 1.16 11.69
N ALA A 193 -1.30 1.09 11.29
CA ALA A 193 -2.43 0.92 12.20
C ALA A 193 -2.29 -0.38 13.03
N TYR A 194 -1.94 -1.48 12.37
CA TYR A 194 -1.74 -2.79 13.02
C TYR A 194 -0.54 -2.79 13.98
N ALA A 195 0.55 -2.12 13.62
CA ALA A 195 1.70 -1.97 14.51
C ALA A 195 1.37 -1.18 15.79
N LEU A 196 0.45 -0.22 15.72
CA LEU A 196 0.03 0.58 16.88
C LEU A 196 -1.01 -0.16 17.75
N SER A 197 -1.93 -0.89 17.12
CA SER A 197 -3.06 -1.54 17.80
C SER A 197 -3.34 -2.95 17.25
N PRO A 198 -2.47 -3.95 17.52
CA PRO A 198 -2.58 -5.28 16.90
C PRO A 198 -3.78 -6.12 17.39
N ASN A 199 -4.33 -5.77 18.56
CA ASN A 199 -5.47 -6.46 19.16
C ASN A 199 -6.83 -5.91 18.72
N ASP A 200 -6.85 -4.79 18.00
CA ASP A 200 -8.09 -4.24 17.45
C ASP A 200 -8.53 -5.07 16.23
N MET A 201 -9.71 -5.68 16.34
CA MET A 201 -10.21 -6.61 15.33
C MET A 201 -10.49 -5.94 13.97
N ASP A 202 -10.91 -4.68 13.95
CA ASP A 202 -11.19 -3.96 12.70
C ASP A 202 -9.90 -3.61 11.98
N ILE A 203 -8.87 -3.23 12.74
CA ILE A 203 -7.52 -2.98 12.20
C ILE A 203 -6.91 -4.28 11.67
N LYS A 204 -6.99 -5.34 12.47
CA LYS A 204 -6.48 -6.67 12.10
C LYS A 204 -7.15 -7.18 10.82
N LEU A 205 -8.48 -7.07 10.73
CA LEU A 205 -9.24 -7.44 9.54
C LEU A 205 -8.83 -6.62 8.32
N GLY A 206 -8.73 -5.31 8.46
CA GLY A 206 -8.37 -4.43 7.36
C GLY A 206 -6.95 -4.66 6.86
N TYR A 207 -6.00 -4.96 7.77
CA TYR A 207 -4.64 -5.34 7.37
C TYR A 207 -4.59 -6.69 6.67
N ALA A 208 -5.32 -7.69 7.18
CA ALA A 208 -5.44 -8.97 6.51
C ALA A 208 -6.03 -8.84 5.09
N ASP A 209 -7.08 -8.03 4.92
CA ASP A 209 -7.73 -7.79 3.63
C ASP A 209 -6.73 -7.26 2.60
N VAL A 210 -5.96 -6.21 2.93
CA VAL A 210 -4.95 -5.66 2.00
C VAL A 210 -3.82 -6.64 1.71
N LEU A 211 -3.41 -7.46 2.67
CA LEU A 211 -2.39 -8.50 2.46
C LEU A 211 -2.88 -9.58 1.48
N THR A 212 -4.13 -10.02 1.59
CA THR A 212 -4.74 -11.02 0.68
C THR A 212 -5.03 -10.52 -0.73
N ARG A 213 -4.84 -9.22 -0.99
CA ARG A 213 -4.95 -8.61 -2.32
C ARG A 213 -3.59 -8.20 -2.89
N SER A 214 -2.52 -8.42 -2.13
CA SER A 214 -1.17 -8.08 -2.53
C SER A 214 -0.73 -8.96 -3.69
N THR A 215 0.12 -8.41 -4.57
CA THR A 215 0.77 -9.20 -5.62
C THR A 215 1.90 -10.09 -5.08
N ASP A 216 2.31 -9.88 -3.82
CA ASP A 216 3.34 -10.69 -3.15
C ASP A 216 2.71 -11.97 -2.57
N PRO A 217 3.13 -13.18 -2.99
CA PRO A 217 2.66 -14.43 -2.40
C PRO A 217 2.84 -14.52 -0.88
N GLN A 218 3.91 -13.93 -0.33
CA GLN A 218 4.16 -13.97 1.12
C GLN A 218 3.14 -13.16 1.90
N ASP A 219 2.71 -12.02 1.38
CA ASP A 219 1.63 -11.22 1.96
C ASP A 219 0.32 -12.02 2.00
N ASN A 220 -0.01 -12.70 0.90
CA ASN A 220 -1.22 -13.53 0.82
C ASN A 220 -1.22 -14.67 1.85
N ILE A 221 -0.06 -15.31 2.09
CA ILE A 221 0.11 -16.32 3.13
C ILE A 221 -0.08 -15.70 4.52
N ASN A 222 0.56 -14.56 4.80
CA ASN A 222 0.47 -13.86 6.07
C ASN A 222 -0.97 -13.41 6.37
N GLY A 223 -1.65 -12.83 5.37
CA GLY A 223 -3.06 -12.44 5.46
C GLY A 223 -3.97 -13.65 5.72
N GLY A 224 -3.75 -14.76 5.03
CA GLY A 224 -4.48 -16.02 5.28
C GLY A 224 -4.31 -16.56 6.70
N ASN A 225 -3.08 -16.56 7.22
CA ASN A 225 -2.80 -16.95 8.61
C ASN A 225 -3.52 -16.06 9.61
N MET A 226 -3.52 -14.75 9.37
CA MET A 226 -4.20 -13.77 10.22
C MET A 226 -5.72 -14.00 10.25
N LEU A 227 -6.33 -14.29 9.09
CA LEU A 227 -7.76 -14.60 8.99
C LEU A 227 -8.11 -15.92 9.70
N ARG A 228 -7.26 -16.95 9.62
CA ARG A 228 -7.46 -18.21 10.34
C ARG A 228 -7.46 -18.00 11.86
N ASP A 229 -6.47 -17.28 12.37
CA ASP A 229 -6.38 -16.93 13.80
C ASP A 229 -7.61 -16.12 14.29
N MET A 230 -8.15 -15.24 13.44
CA MET A 230 -9.38 -14.51 13.74
C MET A 230 -10.61 -15.43 13.85
N LEU A 231 -10.68 -16.51 13.05
CA LEU A 231 -11.79 -17.47 13.11
C LEU A 231 -11.76 -18.34 14.35
N GLU A 232 -10.58 -18.61 14.94
CA GLU A 232 -10.47 -19.38 16.18
C GLU A 232 -11.26 -18.72 17.32
N HIS A 233 -11.27 -17.39 17.34
CA HIS A 233 -11.91 -16.58 18.38
C HIS A 233 -13.32 -16.12 18.00
N ASN A 234 -13.66 -16.06 16.71
CA ASN A 234 -14.96 -15.64 16.22
C ASN A 234 -15.36 -16.39 14.94
N GLN A 235 -15.88 -17.61 15.11
CA GLN A 235 -16.27 -18.52 14.02
C GLN A 235 -17.45 -18.01 13.17
N GLY A 236 -18.15 -16.96 13.61
CA GLY A 236 -19.37 -16.44 12.97
C GLY A 236 -19.17 -15.25 12.04
N ASN A 237 -17.96 -14.69 11.93
CA ASN A 237 -17.74 -13.49 11.11
C ASN A 237 -17.73 -13.82 9.61
N LEU A 238 -18.84 -13.52 8.93
CA LEU A 238 -19.02 -13.74 7.49
C LEU A 238 -17.95 -13.05 6.63
N GLN A 239 -17.46 -11.87 7.04
CA GLN A 239 -16.44 -11.14 6.27
C GLN A 239 -15.09 -11.85 6.33
N VAL A 240 -14.69 -12.34 7.51
CA VAL A 240 -13.46 -13.13 7.69
C VAL A 240 -13.55 -14.42 6.88
N LEU A 241 -14.67 -15.14 6.96
CA LEU A 241 -14.90 -16.37 6.17
C LEU A 241 -14.81 -16.11 4.66
N SER A 242 -15.42 -15.02 4.18
CA SER A 242 -15.40 -14.66 2.76
C SER A 242 -13.99 -14.34 2.27
N LEU A 243 -13.22 -13.55 3.02
CA LEU A 243 -11.85 -13.19 2.67
C LEU A 243 -10.94 -14.42 2.70
N LEU A 244 -11.07 -15.26 3.73
CA LEU A 244 -10.28 -16.49 3.84
C LEU A 244 -10.56 -17.42 2.67
N ALA A 245 -11.83 -17.68 2.37
CA ALA A 245 -12.21 -18.58 1.28
C ALA A 245 -11.67 -18.11 -0.07
N TYR A 246 -11.73 -16.80 -0.34
CA TYR A 246 -11.18 -16.22 -1.56
C TYR A 246 -9.66 -16.33 -1.62
N ASN A 247 -8.96 -16.01 -0.52
CA ASN A 247 -7.51 -16.13 -0.44
C ASN A 247 -7.03 -17.58 -0.64
N GLU A 248 -7.69 -18.56 0.00
CA GLU A 248 -7.37 -19.98 -0.19
C GLU A 248 -7.62 -20.43 -1.64
N TYR A 249 -8.68 -19.93 -2.27
CA TYR A 249 -8.98 -20.22 -3.68
C TYR A 249 -7.91 -19.69 -4.63
N GLU A 250 -7.50 -18.42 -4.47
CA GLU A 250 -6.47 -17.80 -5.31
C GLU A 250 -5.10 -18.47 -5.12
N GLN A 251 -4.81 -18.96 -3.91
CA GLN A 251 -3.60 -19.74 -3.63
C GLN A 251 -3.68 -21.21 -4.10
N GLY A 252 -4.81 -21.66 -4.64
CA GLY A 252 -4.99 -23.03 -5.13
C GLY A 252 -5.32 -24.07 -4.06
N HIS A 253 -5.53 -23.63 -2.81
CA HIS A 253 -6.00 -24.44 -1.69
C HIS A 253 -7.53 -24.65 -1.77
N TYR A 254 -7.97 -25.28 -2.87
CA TYR A 254 -9.39 -25.49 -3.15
C TYR A 254 -10.17 -26.24 -2.05
N PRO A 255 -9.64 -27.30 -1.39
CA PRO A 255 -10.33 -27.95 -0.29
C PRO A 255 -10.66 -26.99 0.86
N GLN A 256 -9.70 -26.15 1.24
CA GLN A 256 -9.83 -25.16 2.31
C GLN A 256 -10.85 -24.07 1.93
N ALA A 257 -10.79 -23.58 0.68
CA ALA A 257 -11.75 -22.62 0.14
C ALA A 257 -13.19 -23.17 0.18
N ILE A 258 -13.39 -24.41 -0.28
CA ILE A 258 -14.70 -25.09 -0.25
C ILE A 258 -15.20 -25.22 1.19
N GLY A 259 -14.34 -25.64 2.13
CA GLY A 259 -14.70 -25.74 3.54
C GLY A 259 -15.20 -24.42 4.12
N ALA A 260 -14.48 -23.32 3.87
CA ALA A 260 -14.86 -21.99 4.34
C ALA A 260 -16.20 -21.51 3.74
N TRP A 261 -16.42 -21.71 2.44
CA TRP A 261 -17.70 -21.38 1.80
C TRP A 261 -18.86 -22.24 2.29
N GLN A 262 -18.64 -23.52 2.58
CA GLN A 262 -19.66 -24.39 3.18
C GLN A 262 -20.07 -23.93 4.58
N VAL A 263 -19.11 -23.47 5.40
CA VAL A 263 -19.41 -22.84 6.69
C VAL A 263 -20.23 -21.58 6.47
N MET A 264 -19.87 -20.75 5.49
CA MET A 264 -20.61 -19.54 5.15
C MET A 264 -22.08 -19.85 4.78
N LEU A 265 -22.33 -20.87 3.95
CA LEU A 265 -23.69 -21.30 3.59
C LEU A 265 -24.55 -21.77 4.78
N LYS A 266 -23.94 -22.23 5.88
CA LYS A 266 -24.67 -22.62 7.09
C LYS A 266 -25.11 -21.42 7.93
N ILE A 267 -24.41 -20.28 7.80
CA ILE A 267 -24.61 -19.08 8.62
C ILE A 267 -25.40 -18.02 7.85
N LEU A 268 -25.34 -18.03 6.51
CA LEU A 268 -26.07 -17.09 5.67
C LEU A 268 -27.60 -17.18 5.87
N PRO A 269 -28.30 -16.02 5.92
CA PRO A 269 -29.77 -16.00 5.90
C PRO A 269 -30.34 -16.67 4.64
N ALA A 270 -31.53 -17.26 4.75
CA ALA A 270 -32.14 -18.05 3.67
C ALA A 270 -32.40 -17.27 2.37
N ASP A 271 -32.51 -15.93 2.43
CA ASP A 271 -32.76 -15.04 1.28
C ASP A 271 -31.53 -14.16 0.93
N ASP A 272 -30.34 -14.56 1.38
CA ASP A 272 -29.13 -13.79 1.08
C ASP A 272 -28.69 -14.00 -0.38
N LYS A 273 -28.58 -12.90 -1.14
CA LYS A 273 -28.14 -12.90 -2.55
C LYS A 273 -26.77 -13.56 -2.76
N ARG A 274 -25.91 -13.59 -1.74
CA ARG A 274 -24.58 -14.21 -1.81
C ARG A 274 -24.67 -15.73 -1.90
N THR A 275 -25.77 -16.35 -1.48
CA THR A 275 -25.94 -17.81 -1.46
C THR A 275 -25.62 -18.46 -2.81
N GLU A 276 -26.16 -17.92 -3.90
CA GLU A 276 -25.92 -18.47 -5.24
C GLU A 276 -24.49 -18.25 -5.72
N MET A 277 -23.90 -17.09 -5.40
CA MET A 277 -22.49 -16.81 -5.70
C MET A 277 -21.57 -17.82 -4.99
N VAL A 278 -21.83 -18.11 -3.72
CA VAL A 278 -21.02 -19.02 -2.91
C VAL A 278 -21.13 -20.46 -3.40
N LYS A 279 -22.34 -20.90 -3.76
CA LYS A 279 -22.53 -22.21 -4.42
C LYS A 279 -21.75 -22.30 -5.73
N ALA A 280 -21.80 -21.26 -6.56
CA ALA A 280 -21.05 -21.22 -7.82
C ALA A 280 -19.53 -21.27 -7.59
N SER A 281 -19.03 -20.53 -6.60
CA SER A 281 -17.61 -20.57 -6.22
C SER A 281 -17.16 -21.96 -5.76
N ILE A 282 -17.99 -22.66 -4.97
CA ILE A 282 -17.75 -24.05 -4.56
C ILE A 282 -17.63 -24.96 -5.78
N GLU A 283 -18.60 -24.90 -6.72
CA GLU A 283 -18.56 -25.74 -7.92
C GLU A 283 -17.32 -25.44 -8.78
N GLN A 284 -16.96 -24.17 -8.92
CA GLN A 284 -15.76 -23.79 -9.67
C GLN A 284 -14.47 -24.32 -9.02
N ALA A 285 -14.37 -24.30 -7.69
CA ALA A 285 -13.24 -24.86 -6.97
C ALA A 285 -13.16 -26.38 -7.08
N LYS A 286 -14.30 -27.09 -7.08
CA LYS A 286 -14.32 -28.54 -7.34
C LYS A 286 -13.86 -28.89 -8.75
N ALA A 287 -14.29 -28.11 -9.74
CA ALA A 287 -13.87 -28.30 -11.12
C ALA A 287 -12.35 -28.11 -11.28
N LYS A 288 -11.79 -27.06 -10.65
CA LYS A 288 -10.34 -26.77 -10.68
C LYS A 288 -9.49 -27.78 -9.90
N SER A 289 -9.98 -28.26 -8.77
CA SER A 289 -9.30 -29.29 -7.97
C SER A 289 -9.40 -30.70 -8.54
N GLY A 290 -10.29 -30.91 -9.51
CA GLY A 290 -10.57 -32.24 -10.06
C GLY A 290 -11.40 -33.12 -9.12
N MET A 291 -11.92 -32.59 -8.01
CA MET A 291 -12.81 -33.30 -7.09
C MET A 291 -14.08 -33.81 -7.81
N ASP A 292 -14.57 -33.10 -8.83
CA ASP A 292 -15.73 -33.53 -9.62
C ASP A 292 -15.48 -34.80 -10.46
N LYS A 293 -14.20 -35.15 -10.66
CA LYS A 293 -13.82 -36.39 -11.35
C LYS A 293 -13.90 -37.59 -10.42
N VAL A 294 -13.90 -37.36 -9.10
CA VAL A 294 -13.91 -38.44 -8.12
C VAL A 294 -15.34 -38.82 -7.77
N LYS A 295 -15.81 -39.92 -8.38
CA LYS A 295 -17.19 -40.42 -8.20
C LYS A 295 -17.16 -41.90 -7.87
N LEU A 296 -17.56 -42.22 -6.65
CA LEU A 296 -17.79 -43.58 -6.17
C LEU A 296 -19.28 -43.90 -6.27
N GLY A 297 -19.66 -44.75 -7.24
CA GLY A 297 -20.99 -45.32 -7.27
C GLY A 297 -21.14 -46.37 -6.18
N VAL A 298 -22.19 -46.28 -5.36
CA VAL A 298 -22.55 -47.26 -4.33
C VAL A 298 -23.92 -47.80 -4.68
N ALA A 299 -23.97 -49.08 -5.07
CA ALA A 299 -25.21 -49.79 -5.34
C ALA A 299 -25.54 -50.68 -4.14
N VAL A 300 -26.71 -50.48 -3.55
CA VAL A 300 -27.12 -51.12 -2.30
C VAL A 300 -28.31 -52.03 -2.56
N THR A 301 -28.18 -53.29 -2.16
CA THR A 301 -29.25 -54.30 -2.17
C THR A 301 -29.55 -54.75 -0.74
N LEU A 302 -30.73 -55.34 -0.54
CA LEU A 302 -31.11 -55.97 0.73
C LEU A 302 -31.09 -57.49 0.57
N SER A 303 -30.58 -58.18 1.58
CA SER A 303 -30.82 -59.62 1.71
C SER A 303 -32.32 -59.91 1.96
N PRO A 304 -32.82 -61.12 1.63
CA PRO A 304 -34.23 -61.47 1.87
C PRO A 304 -34.69 -61.27 3.32
N ARG A 305 -33.79 -61.53 4.29
CA ARG A 305 -34.07 -61.33 5.72
C ARG A 305 -34.18 -59.84 6.08
N ALA A 306 -33.25 -59.02 5.59
CA ALA A 306 -33.28 -57.58 5.81
C ALA A 306 -34.51 -56.94 5.15
N GLN A 307 -34.95 -57.45 4.00
CA GLN A 307 -36.13 -56.94 3.30
C GLN A 307 -37.44 -57.23 4.06
N GLN A 308 -37.55 -58.38 4.74
CA GLN A 308 -38.71 -58.71 5.57
C GLN A 308 -38.76 -57.91 6.88
N GLN A 309 -37.60 -57.52 7.41
CA GLN A 309 -37.45 -56.84 8.70
C GLN A 309 -37.03 -55.37 8.55
N LEU A 310 -37.33 -54.77 7.39
CA LEU A 310 -37.01 -53.38 7.11
C LEU A 310 -37.94 -52.46 7.92
N PRO A 311 -37.41 -51.48 8.66
CA PRO A 311 -38.23 -50.54 9.41
C PRO A 311 -39.03 -49.62 8.47
N GLN A 312 -40.18 -49.11 8.91
CA GLN A 312 -40.99 -48.19 8.09
C GLN A 312 -40.38 -46.79 7.97
N GLN A 313 -39.53 -46.40 8.92
CA GLN A 313 -38.82 -45.13 8.93
C GLN A 313 -37.38 -45.36 9.39
N GLY A 314 -36.47 -44.52 8.93
CA GLY A 314 -35.06 -44.62 9.29
C GLY A 314 -34.19 -43.74 8.41
N THR A 315 -32.89 -43.82 8.64
CA THR A 315 -31.87 -43.12 7.87
C THR A 315 -30.84 -44.11 7.34
N VAL A 316 -30.51 -44.00 6.06
CA VAL A 316 -29.39 -44.71 5.45
C VAL A 316 -28.12 -43.86 5.60
N PHE A 317 -27.12 -44.41 6.28
CA PHE A 317 -25.78 -43.84 6.38
C PHE A 317 -24.84 -44.64 5.50
N ILE A 318 -24.14 -43.95 4.60
CA ILE A 318 -23.08 -44.51 3.77
C ILE A 318 -21.78 -43.89 4.24
N SER A 319 -20.91 -44.69 4.84
CA SER A 319 -19.62 -44.26 5.35
C SER A 319 -18.50 -44.92 4.57
N VAL A 320 -17.53 -44.12 4.12
CA VAL A 320 -16.33 -44.59 3.42
C VAL A 320 -15.12 -44.43 4.34
N THR A 321 -14.33 -45.47 4.49
CA THR A 321 -13.09 -45.52 5.28
C THR A 321 -11.93 -45.99 4.40
N ASP A 322 -10.69 -45.75 4.83
CA ASP A 322 -9.48 -46.25 4.17
C ASP A 322 -9.08 -47.67 4.61
N GLY A 323 -9.87 -48.29 5.51
CA GLY A 323 -9.62 -49.61 6.09
C GLY A 323 -8.59 -49.63 7.23
N SER A 324 -7.84 -48.56 7.44
CA SER A 324 -6.82 -48.46 8.49
C SER A 324 -7.38 -47.86 9.79
N SER A 325 -8.32 -46.93 9.67
CA SER A 325 -8.96 -46.23 10.79
C SER A 325 -10.48 -46.38 10.77
N PRO A 326 -11.14 -46.51 11.93
CA PRO A 326 -12.60 -46.56 12.01
C PRO A 326 -13.26 -45.22 11.71
N VAL A 327 -12.51 -44.11 11.67
CA VAL A 327 -13.02 -42.77 11.38
C VAL A 327 -13.32 -42.64 9.88
N PRO A 328 -14.58 -42.38 9.48
CA PRO A 328 -14.94 -42.21 8.08
C PRO A 328 -14.26 -40.99 7.44
N VAL A 329 -13.83 -41.17 6.20
CA VAL A 329 -13.31 -40.13 5.31
C VAL A 329 -14.48 -39.33 4.75
N ALA A 330 -15.51 -40.03 4.26
CA ALA A 330 -16.72 -39.43 3.70
C ALA A 330 -17.99 -40.09 4.26
N VAL A 331 -19.02 -39.29 4.48
CA VAL A 331 -20.33 -39.75 4.97
C VAL A 331 -21.46 -39.12 4.16
N LYS A 332 -22.35 -39.96 3.64
CA LYS A 332 -23.60 -39.53 2.99
C LYS A 332 -24.80 -40.02 3.78
N LYS A 333 -25.67 -39.09 4.17
CA LYS A 333 -26.91 -39.35 4.92
C LYS A 333 -28.11 -39.23 3.99
N LEU A 334 -28.98 -40.23 3.98
CA LEU A 334 -30.18 -40.27 3.16
C LEU A 334 -31.38 -40.75 3.98
N PRO A 335 -32.61 -40.26 3.70
CA PRO A 335 -33.81 -40.86 4.26
C PRO A 335 -33.96 -42.30 3.76
N LEU A 336 -34.58 -43.17 4.56
CA LEU A 336 -34.87 -44.55 4.14
C LEU A 336 -35.75 -44.55 2.88
N SER A 337 -35.28 -45.22 1.83
CA SER A 337 -35.92 -45.26 0.51
C SER A 337 -36.18 -46.69 0.06
N ARG A 338 -36.71 -46.84 -1.15
CA ARG A 338 -36.85 -48.16 -1.81
C ARG A 338 -35.48 -48.68 -2.23
N PHE A 339 -35.32 -50.01 -2.18
CA PHE A 339 -34.14 -50.74 -2.65
C PHE A 339 -34.51 -51.57 -3.90
N PRO A 340 -33.56 -51.83 -4.83
CA PRO A 340 -32.14 -51.44 -4.78
C PRO A 340 -31.93 -49.92 -4.91
N LEU A 341 -30.90 -49.41 -4.24
CA LEU A 341 -30.57 -47.99 -4.17
C LEU A 341 -29.20 -47.75 -4.82
N SER A 342 -29.11 -46.81 -5.76
CA SER A 342 -27.84 -46.41 -6.39
C SER A 342 -27.54 -44.95 -6.08
N VAL A 343 -26.37 -44.70 -5.50
CA VAL A 343 -25.98 -43.37 -5.00
C VAL A 343 -24.51 -43.10 -5.24
N THR A 344 -24.18 -41.88 -5.61
CA THR A 344 -22.79 -41.46 -5.81
C THR A 344 -22.26 -40.79 -4.55
N VAL A 345 -21.04 -41.14 -4.15
CA VAL A 345 -20.26 -40.48 -3.10
C VAL A 345 -19.05 -39.83 -3.76
N ASP A 346 -18.76 -38.59 -3.39
CA ASP A 346 -17.64 -37.79 -3.91
C ASP A 346 -16.95 -37.02 -2.76
N ASP A 347 -15.93 -36.22 -3.10
CA ASP A 347 -15.17 -35.44 -2.12
C ASP A 347 -16.02 -34.42 -1.34
N THR A 348 -17.21 -34.05 -1.84
CA THR A 348 -18.13 -33.14 -1.14
C THR A 348 -18.76 -33.78 0.09
N ASN A 349 -18.69 -35.11 0.18
CA ASN A 349 -19.16 -35.87 1.31
C ASN A 349 -18.05 -36.09 2.36
N ALA A 350 -16.85 -35.53 2.16
CA ALA A 350 -15.75 -35.64 3.11
C ALA A 350 -16.06 -34.95 4.44
N MET A 351 -15.63 -35.58 5.53
CA MET A 351 -15.82 -35.06 6.90
C MET A 351 -14.77 -34.01 7.28
N MET A 352 -13.60 -34.05 6.65
CA MET A 352 -12.46 -33.18 6.95
C MET A 352 -11.85 -32.65 5.63
N PRO A 353 -11.48 -31.36 5.55
CA PRO A 353 -10.88 -30.79 4.33
C PRO A 353 -9.57 -31.46 3.91
N GLU A 354 -8.78 -31.90 4.89
CA GLU A 354 -7.46 -32.52 4.69
C GLU A 354 -7.54 -34.02 4.30
N ARG A 355 -8.72 -34.65 4.41
CA ARG A 355 -8.90 -36.10 4.21
C ARG A 355 -10.07 -36.35 3.26
N LEU A 356 -9.78 -36.30 1.96
CA LEU A 356 -10.74 -36.42 0.87
C LEU A 356 -10.83 -37.86 0.34
N LEU A 357 -11.93 -38.19 -0.36
CA LEU A 357 -12.11 -39.47 -1.04
C LEU A 357 -11.07 -39.65 -2.16
N SER A 358 -10.71 -38.57 -2.85
CA SER A 358 -9.67 -38.50 -3.88
C SER A 358 -8.27 -38.84 -3.37
N SER A 359 -8.01 -38.66 -2.07
CA SER A 359 -6.72 -39.00 -1.46
C SER A 359 -6.57 -40.49 -1.17
N LEU A 360 -7.64 -41.27 -1.30
CA LEU A 360 -7.64 -42.69 -0.95
C LEU A 360 -7.10 -43.56 -2.08
N HIS A 361 -6.15 -44.43 -1.75
CA HIS A 361 -5.69 -45.52 -2.61
C HIS A 361 -6.51 -46.80 -2.44
N GLN A 362 -7.13 -46.96 -1.27
CA GLN A 362 -8.01 -48.06 -0.93
C GLN A 362 -9.20 -47.54 -0.15
N LEU A 363 -10.35 -48.19 -0.32
CA LEU A 363 -11.55 -47.85 0.41
C LEU A 363 -12.30 -49.09 0.87
N LYS A 364 -13.00 -48.92 1.98
CA LYS A 364 -14.03 -49.81 2.49
C LYS A 364 -15.29 -49.00 2.73
N VAL A 365 -16.39 -49.43 2.13
CA VAL A 365 -17.69 -48.77 2.24
C VAL A 365 -18.57 -49.59 3.18
N ARG A 366 -19.20 -48.90 4.13
CA ARG A 366 -20.22 -49.47 5.00
C ARG A 366 -21.53 -48.74 4.78
N VAL A 367 -22.61 -49.48 4.56
CA VAL A 367 -23.97 -48.95 4.52
C VAL A 367 -24.70 -49.43 5.76
N ARG A 368 -25.32 -48.52 6.51
CA ARG A 368 -26.12 -48.83 7.69
C ARG A 368 -27.50 -48.17 7.59
N ILE A 369 -28.54 -48.92 7.95
CA ILE A 369 -29.90 -48.43 8.15
C ILE A 369 -30.11 -48.24 9.64
N SER A 370 -30.17 -46.97 10.06
CA SER A 370 -30.44 -46.60 11.44
C SER A 370 -31.93 -46.38 11.66
N GLN A 371 -32.49 -47.08 12.66
CA GLN A 371 -33.89 -46.88 13.06
C GLN A 371 -34.10 -45.59 13.86
N THR A 372 -33.12 -45.23 14.68
CA THR A 372 -33.15 -44.04 15.54
C THR A 372 -32.75 -42.76 14.80
N GLY A 373 -32.18 -42.88 13.60
CA GLY A 373 -31.68 -41.76 12.81
C GLY A 373 -30.34 -41.19 13.29
N LEU A 374 -29.72 -41.81 14.30
CA LEU A 374 -28.44 -41.39 14.88
C LEU A 374 -27.25 -42.00 14.13
N ALA A 375 -26.15 -41.25 14.05
CA ALA A 375 -24.92 -41.68 13.39
C ALA A 375 -24.19 -42.80 14.17
N THR A 376 -24.43 -42.91 15.48
CA THR A 376 -23.92 -44.01 16.31
C THR A 376 -24.68 -45.32 16.02
N PRO A 377 -23.99 -46.46 15.88
CA PRO A 377 -24.64 -47.76 15.75
C PRO A 377 -25.52 -48.08 16.95
N ALA A 378 -26.75 -48.55 16.71
CA ALA A 378 -27.65 -49.08 17.73
C ALA A 378 -27.96 -50.56 17.45
N SER A 379 -28.19 -51.33 18.51
CA SER A 379 -28.64 -52.73 18.41
C SER A 379 -29.90 -52.79 17.55
N GLY A 380 -29.94 -53.74 16.61
CA GLY A 380 -31.03 -53.91 15.67
C GLY A 380 -30.89 -53.15 14.34
N ASP A 381 -29.88 -52.27 14.19
CA ASP A 381 -29.60 -51.61 12.92
C ASP A 381 -29.07 -52.60 11.87
N TRP A 382 -29.56 -52.49 10.63
CA TRP A 382 -29.10 -53.31 9.53
C TRP A 382 -27.86 -52.69 8.88
N TYR A 383 -26.85 -53.51 8.54
CA TYR A 383 -25.67 -53.02 7.84
C TYR A 383 -25.09 -54.02 6.84
N GLY A 384 -24.26 -53.51 5.95
CA GLY A 384 -23.45 -54.27 4.99
C GLY A 384 -22.11 -53.59 4.77
N ASP A 385 -21.07 -54.39 4.56
CA ASP A 385 -19.69 -53.94 4.34
C ASP A 385 -19.20 -54.41 2.98
N SER A 386 -18.48 -53.53 2.27
CA SER A 386 -17.67 -53.93 1.12
C SER A 386 -16.35 -54.57 1.57
N PRO A 387 -15.71 -55.38 0.71
CA PRO A 387 -14.29 -55.66 0.88
C PRO A 387 -13.46 -54.38 0.74
N LEU A 388 -12.26 -54.39 1.31
CA LEU A 388 -11.26 -53.35 1.07
C LEU A 388 -10.84 -53.43 -0.41
N THR A 389 -11.08 -52.36 -1.15
CA THR A 389 -10.90 -52.33 -2.61
C THR A 389 -9.97 -51.20 -2.99
N ASN A 390 -9.10 -51.42 -3.98
CA ASN A 390 -8.27 -50.35 -4.55
C ASN A 390 -9.16 -49.30 -5.23
N PHE A 391 -8.84 -48.03 -5.04
CA PHE A 391 -9.57 -46.91 -5.59
C PHE A 391 -8.60 -45.94 -6.29
N SER A 392 -8.97 -45.52 -7.49
CA SER A 392 -8.19 -44.62 -8.33
C SER A 392 -9.01 -43.41 -8.81
N GLY A 393 -9.99 -43.00 -7.99
CA GLY A 393 -10.83 -41.82 -8.24
C GLY A 393 -12.19 -42.15 -8.85
N SER A 394 -12.37 -43.25 -9.58
CA SER A 394 -13.71 -43.65 -10.05
C SER A 394 -13.92 -45.15 -9.89
N GLY A 395 -15.15 -45.54 -9.55
CA GLY A 395 -15.48 -46.93 -9.35
C GLY A 395 -16.91 -47.14 -8.88
N GLN A 396 -17.33 -48.40 -8.87
CA GLN A 396 -18.62 -48.81 -8.33
C GLN A 396 -18.42 -49.92 -7.30
N VAL A 397 -19.07 -49.79 -6.15
CA VAL A 397 -19.08 -50.78 -5.08
C VAL A 397 -20.52 -51.26 -4.88
N ASN A 398 -20.70 -52.58 -4.94
CA ASN A 398 -21.98 -53.21 -4.67
C ASN A 398 -21.98 -53.72 -3.24
N ILE A 399 -23.02 -53.40 -2.47
CA ILE A 399 -23.14 -53.72 -1.05
C ILE A 399 -24.49 -54.36 -0.83
N GLU A 400 -24.48 -55.58 -0.31
CA GLU A 400 -25.68 -56.23 0.21
C GLU A 400 -25.77 -55.98 1.71
N ILE A 401 -26.92 -55.48 2.17
CA ILE A 401 -27.23 -55.35 3.59
C ILE A 401 -27.77 -56.69 4.09
N ASN A 402 -26.95 -57.38 4.89
CA ASN A 402 -27.21 -58.74 5.34
C ASN A 402 -26.87 -59.02 6.81
N GLN A 403 -26.32 -58.04 7.52
CA GLN A 403 -25.97 -58.17 8.94
C GLN A 403 -26.79 -57.20 9.79
N GLN A 404 -26.94 -57.53 11.07
CA GLN A 404 -27.63 -56.70 12.05
C GLN A 404 -26.66 -56.42 13.20
N VAL A 405 -26.65 -55.18 13.69
CA VAL A 405 -25.87 -54.81 14.87
C VAL A 405 -26.44 -55.59 16.06
N PRO A 406 -25.61 -56.34 16.80
CA PRO A 406 -26.06 -57.18 17.90
C PRO A 406 -26.71 -56.39 19.04
#